data_AF-A0A2E8S2T4-F1
#
_entry.id   AF-A0A2E8S2T4-F1
#
_cell.length_a   1.000
_cell.length_b   1.000
_cell.length_c   1.000
_cell.angle_alpha   90.00
_cell.angle_beta   90.00
_cell.angle_gamma   90.00
#
_symmetry.space_group_name_H-M   'P 1'
#
loop_
_entity.id
_entity.type
_entity.pdbx_description
1 polymer ?
#
loop_
_entity_poly.entity_id
_entity_poly.type
_entity_poly.pdbx_seq_one_letter_code
_entity_poly.pdbx_strand_id
1 'polypeptide(L)'
;MNASSTRLGLALPENFEMDLYLVEAKIRELGKMEQVPDAKLDTACARFERSGLHTRAIAGPDPGLSVIYYSRDHRVLEQAAKLERVQRLKRQAGKRTVAARKLGTLLGYPACCVESFVTASRQNDVDILSAFDAGLAQPMAPLMNFFPRGVAPVGWVPCSPTCAESMDYAHRTVASMKQDYSLQENDLEDALAGVVMWFSSPLFLQFRHINNLSETGFSYEEVLSSAQIAPTSGHPKDQSGAEKLARLRTEFSAGDRLELTPEGVVVYAGEEAVFNWDAPELQNRFMVFLP
;
A
#
# COMPACT_ATOMS: atom_id res chain seq x y z
N MET A 1 11.57 -1.98 -22.51
CA MET A 1 12.97 -1.59 -22.22
C MET A 1 12.84 -0.43 -21.28
N ASN A 2 12.97 -0.72 -19.99
CA ASN A 2 12.31 0.04 -18.92
C ASN A 2 13.31 0.92 -18.20
N ALA A 3 12.86 2.12 -17.82
CA ALA A 3 13.64 3.11 -17.12
C ALA A 3 14.25 2.55 -15.83
N SER A 4 15.53 2.84 -15.70
CA SER A 4 16.45 2.48 -14.63
C SER A 4 15.97 2.91 -13.23
N SER A 5 15.88 1.90 -12.36
CA SER A 5 16.34 1.79 -10.97
C SER A 5 16.18 2.87 -9.87
N THR A 6 15.69 4.08 -10.09
CA THR A 6 15.38 4.98 -8.95
C THR A 6 13.93 4.84 -8.51
N ARG A 7 13.60 3.73 -7.84
CA ARG A 7 12.36 3.67 -7.06
C ARG A 7 12.54 4.56 -5.85
N LEU A 8 11.89 5.74 -5.87
CA LEU A 8 11.92 6.73 -4.78
C LEU A 8 13.32 7.27 -4.44
N GLY A 9 14.22 7.34 -5.42
CA GLY A 9 15.61 7.78 -5.19
C GLY A 9 16.49 6.74 -4.50
N LEU A 10 15.97 5.55 -4.18
CA LEU A 10 16.71 4.48 -3.55
C LEU A 10 17.45 3.64 -4.60
N ALA A 11 18.69 3.27 -4.31
CA ALA A 11 19.50 2.37 -5.13
C ALA A 11 19.09 0.89 -4.96
N LEU A 12 17.83 0.59 -5.25
CA LEU A 12 17.26 -0.76 -5.15
C LEU A 12 17.38 -1.50 -6.49
N PRO A 13 17.50 -2.85 -6.49
CA PRO A 13 17.44 -3.63 -7.72
C PRO A 13 16.16 -3.36 -8.53
N GLU A 14 16.24 -3.39 -9.87
CA GLU A 14 15.09 -3.06 -10.75
C GLU A 14 13.83 -3.88 -10.45
N ASN A 15 14.04 -5.12 -10.01
CA ASN A 15 13.05 -6.13 -9.68
C ASN A 15 12.87 -6.32 -8.16
N PHE A 16 13.26 -5.33 -7.35
CA PHE A 16 12.97 -5.32 -5.91
C PHE A 16 11.47 -5.40 -5.66
N GLU A 17 11.08 -6.29 -4.75
CA GLU A 17 9.71 -6.40 -4.24
C GLU A 17 9.82 -6.57 -2.73
N MET A 18 9.31 -5.60 -1.97
CA MET A 18 9.34 -5.65 -0.51
C MET A 18 8.83 -6.97 0.03
N ASP A 19 7.70 -7.46 -0.49
CA ASP A 19 7.09 -8.69 -0.01
C ASP A 19 7.99 -9.93 -0.17
N LEU A 20 8.77 -10.00 -1.27
CA LEU A 20 9.77 -11.05 -1.50
C LEU A 20 10.97 -10.86 -0.56
N TYR A 21 11.47 -9.63 -0.48
CA TYR A 21 12.58 -9.26 0.41
C TYR A 21 12.29 -9.65 1.87
N LEU A 22 11.11 -9.33 2.39
CA LEU A 22 10.70 -9.66 3.75
C LEU A 22 10.74 -11.16 4.03
N VAL A 23 10.39 -11.98 3.04
CA VAL A 23 10.55 -13.43 3.16
C VAL A 23 12.03 -13.77 3.12
N GLU A 24 12.78 -13.41 2.08
CA GLU A 24 14.21 -13.73 1.90
C GLU A 24 15.08 -13.35 3.11
N ALA A 25 14.91 -12.14 3.65
CA ALA A 25 15.58 -11.60 4.83
C ALA A 25 15.12 -12.23 6.16
N LYS A 26 14.19 -13.20 6.12
CA LYS A 26 13.64 -13.90 7.30
C LYS A 26 12.92 -12.98 8.30
N ILE A 27 12.45 -11.83 7.84
CA ILE A 27 11.61 -10.94 8.64
C ILE A 27 10.21 -11.55 8.81
N ARG A 28 9.71 -12.22 7.76
CA ARG A 28 8.49 -13.05 7.83
C ARG A 28 8.67 -14.41 7.16
N GLU A 29 7.76 -15.31 7.48
CA GLU A 29 7.81 -16.71 7.02
C GLU A 29 7.03 -16.95 5.71
N LEU A 30 5.96 -16.18 5.48
CA LEU A 30 5.04 -16.34 4.36
C LEU A 30 4.86 -15.01 3.63
N GLY A 31 4.95 -15.05 2.30
CA GLY A 31 4.51 -13.97 1.43
C GLY A 31 3.25 -14.36 0.65
N LYS A 32 2.53 -13.33 0.18
CA LYS A 32 1.31 -13.45 -0.62
C LYS A 32 1.40 -12.51 -1.80
N MET A 33 1.03 -12.98 -2.97
CA MET A 33 0.83 -12.16 -4.17
C MET A 33 -0.59 -12.41 -4.67
N GLU A 34 -1.39 -11.35 -4.74
CA GLU A 34 -2.79 -11.42 -5.15
C GLU A 34 -2.97 -11.01 -6.62
N GLN A 35 -4.11 -11.41 -7.19
CA GLN A 35 -4.53 -11.03 -8.55
C GLN A 35 -3.52 -11.35 -9.65
N VAL A 36 -2.84 -12.48 -9.51
CA VAL A 36 -1.94 -12.98 -10.56
C VAL A 36 -2.79 -13.59 -11.67
N PRO A 37 -2.72 -13.08 -12.92
CA PRO A 37 -3.45 -13.70 -14.03
C PRO A 37 -3.06 -15.16 -14.21
N ASP A 38 -4.03 -16.04 -14.46
CA ASP A 38 -3.77 -17.48 -14.59
C ASP A 38 -2.73 -17.79 -15.68
N ALA A 39 -2.77 -17.04 -16.78
CA ALA A 39 -1.80 -17.14 -17.89
C ALA A 39 -0.37 -16.70 -17.53
N LYS A 40 -0.15 -16.14 -16.33
CA LYS A 40 1.16 -15.70 -15.81
C LYS A 40 1.61 -16.50 -14.59
N LEU A 41 0.81 -17.46 -14.10
CA LEU A 41 1.10 -18.20 -12.87
C LEU A 41 2.45 -18.89 -12.92
N ASP A 42 2.74 -19.67 -13.97
CA ASP A 42 4.01 -20.42 -14.06
C ASP A 42 5.21 -19.49 -14.03
N THR A 43 5.16 -18.38 -14.76
CA THR A 43 6.23 -17.37 -14.77
C THR A 43 6.40 -16.71 -13.39
N ALA A 44 5.29 -16.40 -12.71
CA ALA A 44 5.32 -15.80 -11.38
C ALA A 44 5.83 -16.76 -10.30
N CYS A 45 5.39 -18.04 -10.32
CA CYS A 45 5.88 -19.07 -9.41
C CYS A 45 7.37 -19.36 -9.63
N ALA A 46 7.79 -19.57 -10.89
CA ALA A 46 9.18 -19.82 -11.24
C ALA A 46 10.12 -18.70 -10.78
N ARG A 47 9.63 -17.46 -10.66
CA ARG A 47 10.40 -16.34 -10.11
C ARG A 47 10.73 -16.56 -8.63
N PHE A 48 9.76 -16.93 -7.80
CA PHE A 48 9.99 -17.19 -6.38
C PHE A 48 10.81 -18.48 -6.15
N GLU A 49 10.61 -19.49 -7.00
CA GLU A 49 11.36 -20.76 -6.94
C GLU A 49 12.84 -20.58 -7.27
N ARG A 50 13.18 -19.65 -8.17
CA ARG A 50 14.59 -19.27 -8.41
C ARG A 50 15.26 -18.65 -7.19
N SER A 51 14.50 -18.03 -6.29
CA SER A 51 14.97 -17.55 -4.98
C SER A 51 15.02 -18.66 -3.92
N GLY A 52 14.78 -19.93 -4.28
CA GLY A 52 14.76 -21.05 -3.35
C GLY A 52 13.51 -21.13 -2.48
N LEU A 53 12.43 -20.43 -2.87
CA LEU A 53 11.15 -20.47 -2.15
C LEU A 53 10.21 -21.48 -2.80
N HIS A 54 9.40 -22.14 -1.97
CA HIS A 54 8.30 -22.94 -2.43
C HIS A 54 7.10 -22.05 -2.76
N THR A 55 6.29 -22.46 -3.73
CA THR A 55 5.09 -21.72 -4.13
C THR A 55 3.83 -22.58 -4.04
N ARG A 56 2.70 -21.92 -3.81
CA ARG A 56 1.37 -22.53 -3.83
C ARG A 56 0.38 -21.55 -4.40
N ALA A 57 0.01 -21.77 -5.66
CA ALA A 57 -1.07 -21.04 -6.31
C ALA A 57 -2.43 -21.64 -5.94
N ILE A 58 -3.41 -20.78 -5.72
CA ILE A 58 -4.83 -21.16 -5.62
C ILE A 58 -5.67 -20.17 -6.42
N ALA A 59 -6.77 -20.66 -7.01
CA ALA A 59 -7.71 -19.81 -7.75
C ALA A 59 -8.14 -18.61 -6.89
N GLY A 60 -8.23 -17.42 -7.50
CA GLY A 60 -8.61 -16.13 -6.93
C GLY A 60 -10.13 -15.97 -6.74
N PRO A 61 -10.59 -14.87 -6.11
CA PRO A 61 -12.02 -14.59 -6.01
C PRO A 61 -12.63 -14.25 -7.38
N ASP A 62 -11.81 -13.69 -8.26
CA ASP A 62 -12.20 -13.28 -9.61
C ASP A 62 -11.78 -14.34 -10.65
N PRO A 63 -12.63 -14.66 -11.64
CA PRO A 63 -12.29 -15.62 -12.68
C PRO A 63 -11.04 -15.22 -13.46
N GLY A 64 -10.14 -16.19 -13.69
CA GLY A 64 -8.90 -15.97 -14.43
C GLY A 64 -7.77 -15.31 -13.62
N LEU A 65 -8.00 -15.04 -12.33
CA LEU A 65 -7.00 -14.55 -11.40
C LEU A 65 -6.73 -15.59 -10.32
N SER A 66 -5.52 -15.59 -9.79
CA SER A 66 -5.05 -16.49 -8.74
C SER A 66 -4.31 -15.73 -7.64
N VAL A 67 -4.15 -16.40 -6.50
CA VAL A 67 -3.31 -15.96 -5.39
C VAL A 67 -2.14 -16.93 -5.28
N ILE A 68 -0.92 -16.39 -5.21
CA ILE A 68 0.30 -17.16 -4.97
C ILE A 68 0.74 -16.93 -3.53
N TYR A 69 0.88 -18.01 -2.79
CA TYR A 69 1.62 -18.05 -1.53
C TYR A 69 3.03 -18.53 -1.78
N TYR A 70 4.02 -17.96 -1.08
CA TYR A 70 5.40 -18.40 -1.16
C TYR A 70 6.11 -18.36 0.20
N SER A 71 6.96 -19.36 0.46
CA SER A 71 7.61 -19.57 1.75
C SER A 71 8.80 -20.52 1.62
N ARG A 72 9.69 -20.55 2.62
CA ARG A 72 10.73 -21.57 2.77
C ARG A 72 10.19 -22.91 3.29
N ASP A 73 9.00 -22.93 3.90
CA ASP A 73 8.40 -24.15 4.46
C ASP A 73 7.12 -24.53 3.69
N HIS A 74 7.13 -25.70 3.07
CA HIS A 74 5.96 -26.29 2.41
C HIS A 74 4.75 -26.45 3.33
N ARG A 75 4.96 -26.71 4.63
CA ARG A 75 3.87 -26.90 5.60
C ARG A 75 3.08 -25.62 5.82
N VAL A 76 3.79 -24.49 5.89
CA VAL A 76 3.21 -23.15 5.98
C VAL A 76 2.34 -22.85 4.77
N LEU A 77 2.78 -23.21 3.56
CA LEU A 77 2.01 -23.01 2.33
C LEU A 77 0.71 -23.80 2.30
N GLU A 78 0.73 -25.08 2.69
CA GLU A 78 -0.48 -25.90 2.75
C GLU A 78 -1.46 -25.38 3.80
N GLN A 79 -0.95 -24.91 4.95
CA GLN A 79 -1.76 -24.25 5.95
C GLN A 79 -2.39 -22.96 5.41
N ALA A 80 -1.61 -22.08 4.77
CA ALA A 80 -2.10 -20.84 4.17
C ALA A 80 -3.19 -21.10 3.11
N ALA A 81 -2.93 -22.03 2.19
CA ALA A 81 -3.87 -22.41 1.14
C ALA A 81 -5.19 -22.96 1.71
N LYS A 82 -5.13 -23.77 2.79
CA LYS A 82 -6.32 -24.27 3.48
C LYS A 82 -7.11 -23.13 4.13
N LEU A 83 -6.43 -22.21 4.82
CA LEU A 83 -7.07 -21.07 5.50
C LEU A 83 -7.73 -20.13 4.49
N GLU A 84 -7.05 -19.78 3.40
CA GLU A 84 -7.57 -18.93 2.33
C GLU A 84 -8.84 -19.54 1.69
N ARG A 85 -8.85 -20.85 1.42
CA ARG A 85 -10.07 -21.54 0.94
C ARG A 85 -11.23 -21.38 1.91
N VAL A 86 -11.00 -21.49 3.22
CA VAL A 86 -12.05 -21.32 4.24
C VAL A 86 -12.51 -19.86 4.31
N GLN A 87 -11.59 -18.89 4.26
CA GLN A 87 -11.90 -17.46 4.28
C GLN A 87 -12.85 -17.04 3.14
N ARG A 88 -12.79 -17.75 2.01
CA ARG A 88 -13.61 -17.50 0.81
C ARG A 88 -15.00 -18.13 0.85
N LEU A 89 -15.28 -19.03 1.79
CA LEU A 89 -16.59 -19.67 1.90
C LEU A 89 -17.63 -18.68 2.45
N LYS A 90 -18.45 -18.10 1.57
CA LYS A 90 -19.47 -17.07 1.93
C LYS A 90 -20.43 -17.47 3.07
N ARG A 91 -20.69 -18.77 3.29
CA ARG A 91 -21.75 -19.27 4.19
C ARG A 91 -21.34 -19.51 5.65
N GLN A 92 -20.09 -19.24 6.04
CA GLN A 92 -19.59 -19.62 7.38
C GLN A 92 -18.82 -18.49 8.08
N ALA A 93 -19.51 -17.37 8.37
CA ALA A 93 -18.89 -16.16 8.94
C ALA A 93 -17.91 -16.43 10.09
N GLY A 94 -18.32 -17.18 11.13
CA GLY A 94 -17.43 -17.50 12.26
C GLY A 94 -16.16 -18.27 11.87
N LYS A 95 -16.27 -19.23 10.94
CA LYS A 95 -15.09 -19.97 10.45
C LYS A 95 -14.19 -19.10 9.57
N ARG A 96 -14.76 -18.16 8.80
CA ARG A 96 -13.98 -17.18 8.02
C ARG A 96 -13.17 -16.28 8.93
N THR A 97 -13.77 -15.74 10.01
CA THR A 97 -13.06 -14.92 11.01
C THR A 97 -11.90 -15.67 11.64
N VAL A 98 -12.12 -16.93 12.05
CA VAL A 98 -11.03 -17.78 12.60
C VAL A 98 -9.94 -18.04 11.56
N ALA A 99 -10.32 -18.28 10.30
CA ALA A 99 -9.36 -18.51 9.22
C ALA A 99 -8.55 -17.25 8.90
N ALA A 100 -9.21 -16.09 8.79
CA ALA A 100 -8.57 -14.79 8.57
C ALA A 100 -7.58 -14.46 9.69
N ARG A 101 -7.95 -14.69 10.95
CA ARG A 101 -7.05 -14.50 12.10
C ARG A 101 -5.78 -15.33 11.99
N LYS A 102 -5.94 -16.64 11.73
CA LYS A 102 -4.81 -17.56 11.56
C LYS A 102 -3.96 -17.22 10.35
N LEU A 103 -4.57 -16.78 9.25
CA LEU A 103 -3.86 -16.42 8.02
C LEU A 103 -3.06 -15.14 8.21
N GLY A 104 -3.63 -14.09 8.82
CA GLY A 104 -2.91 -12.86 9.14
C GLY A 104 -1.72 -13.09 10.05
N THR A 105 -1.89 -13.95 11.08
CA THR A 105 -0.78 -14.37 11.94
C THR A 105 0.32 -15.07 11.14
N LEU A 106 -0.06 -15.96 10.21
CA LEU A 106 0.89 -16.70 9.36
C LEU A 106 1.65 -15.78 8.39
N LEU A 107 1.03 -14.69 7.95
CA LEU A 107 1.66 -13.64 7.14
C LEU A 107 2.61 -12.75 7.95
N GLY A 108 2.73 -12.98 9.26
CA GLY A 108 3.59 -12.21 10.16
C GLY A 108 2.97 -10.91 10.66
N TYR A 109 1.65 -10.73 10.50
CA TYR A 109 0.99 -9.51 10.95
C TYR A 109 0.87 -9.49 12.50
N PRO A 110 1.07 -8.32 13.14
CA PRO A 110 0.82 -8.10 14.56
C PRO A 110 -0.54 -8.62 15.03
N ALA A 111 -0.60 -9.21 16.21
CA ALA A 111 -1.86 -9.78 16.73
C ALA A 111 -2.94 -8.71 16.86
N CYS A 112 -2.58 -7.50 17.32
CA CYS A 112 -3.51 -6.37 17.41
C CYS A 112 -4.05 -5.93 16.04
N CYS A 113 -3.21 -5.91 15.01
CA CYS A 113 -3.61 -5.59 13.63
C CYS A 113 -4.55 -6.65 13.05
N VAL A 114 -4.26 -7.93 13.31
CA VAL A 114 -5.12 -9.04 12.91
C VAL A 114 -6.49 -8.94 13.59
N GLU A 115 -6.55 -8.66 14.90
CA GLU A 115 -7.83 -8.49 15.60
C GLU A 115 -8.63 -7.30 15.08
N SER A 116 -7.98 -6.17 14.83
CA SER A 116 -8.61 -5.00 14.21
C SER A 116 -9.21 -5.34 12.85
N PHE A 117 -8.48 -6.08 12.01
CA PHE A 117 -8.95 -6.54 10.70
C PHE A 117 -10.19 -7.43 10.80
N VAL A 118 -10.16 -8.45 11.67
CA VAL A 118 -11.26 -9.44 11.72
C VAL A 118 -12.51 -8.94 12.45
N THR A 119 -12.39 -7.87 13.24
CA THR A 119 -13.51 -7.20 13.94
C THR A 119 -14.16 -6.08 13.12
N ALA A 120 -13.48 -5.61 12.06
CA ALA A 120 -14.05 -4.63 11.14
C ALA A 120 -15.37 -5.12 10.52
N SER A 121 -16.34 -4.20 10.38
CA SER A 121 -17.67 -4.48 9.83
C SER A 121 -17.60 -5.09 8.41
N ARG A 122 -16.58 -4.68 7.67
CA ARG A 122 -16.22 -5.20 6.35
C ARG A 122 -14.71 -5.39 6.31
N GLN A 123 -14.31 -6.57 5.85
CA GLN A 123 -12.91 -6.97 5.70
C GLN A 123 -12.40 -6.55 4.32
N ASN A 124 -12.43 -5.24 4.05
CA ASN A 124 -11.83 -4.65 2.86
C ASN A 124 -10.97 -3.44 3.26
N ASP A 125 -10.06 -3.07 2.39
CA ASP A 125 -9.07 -2.02 2.69
C ASP A 125 -9.74 -0.68 3.02
N VAL A 126 -10.85 -0.33 2.35
CA VAL A 126 -11.57 0.93 2.54
C VAL A 126 -12.03 1.09 3.98
N ASP A 127 -12.72 0.09 4.51
CA ASP A 127 -13.32 0.17 5.84
C ASP A 127 -12.25 0.14 6.94
N ILE A 128 -11.14 -0.56 6.71
CA ILE A 128 -9.99 -0.57 7.62
C ILE A 128 -9.30 0.80 7.63
N LEU A 129 -9.16 1.41 6.46
CA LEU A 129 -8.55 2.73 6.32
C LEU A 129 -9.40 3.83 6.93
N SER A 130 -10.73 3.76 6.80
CA SER A 130 -11.64 4.68 7.49
C SER A 130 -11.52 4.58 9.00
N ALA A 131 -11.38 3.35 9.54
CA ALA A 131 -11.16 3.16 10.97
C ALA A 131 -9.78 3.69 11.43
N PHE A 132 -8.77 3.55 10.56
CA PHE A 132 -7.44 4.09 10.79
C PHE A 132 -7.43 5.63 10.76
N ASP A 133 -8.14 6.26 9.82
CA ASP A 133 -8.28 7.72 9.71
C ASP A 133 -8.94 8.33 10.95
N ALA A 134 -9.99 7.70 11.48
CA ALA A 134 -10.64 8.15 12.69
C ALA A 134 -9.68 8.23 13.90
N GLY A 135 -8.55 7.51 13.85
CA GLY A 135 -7.49 7.54 14.85
C GLY A 135 -6.35 8.54 14.59
N LEU A 136 -6.31 9.20 13.43
CA LEU A 136 -5.31 10.21 13.10
C LEU A 136 -5.62 11.54 13.79
N ALA A 137 -5.29 11.61 15.08
CA ALA A 137 -5.17 12.89 15.79
C ALA A 137 -3.78 13.52 15.59
N GLN A 138 -2.83 12.75 15.07
CA GLN A 138 -1.44 13.16 14.88
C GLN A 138 -0.92 12.66 13.54
N PRO A 139 0.10 13.35 13.01
CA PRO A 139 0.81 12.89 11.83
C PRO A 139 1.41 11.47 12.07
N MET A 140 1.01 10.50 11.24
CA MET A 140 1.63 9.17 11.12
C MET A 140 3.13 9.25 10.85
N ALA A 141 3.94 8.56 11.66
CA ALA A 141 5.39 8.48 11.45
C ALA A 141 5.74 7.93 10.03
N PRO A 142 6.77 8.45 9.35
CA PRO A 142 7.15 8.01 8.00
C PRO A 142 7.29 6.49 7.84
N LEU A 143 7.91 5.82 8.81
CA LEU A 143 8.08 4.36 8.78
C LEU A 143 6.77 3.56 8.80
N MET A 144 5.67 4.18 9.21
CA MET A 144 4.34 3.59 9.19
C MET A 144 3.61 3.83 7.86
N ASN A 145 4.23 4.57 6.93
CA ASN A 145 3.67 4.81 5.60
C ASN A 145 3.68 3.52 4.77
N PHE A 146 2.50 2.92 4.64
CA PHE A 146 2.29 1.68 3.89
C PHE A 146 1.88 1.93 2.41
N PHE A 147 1.82 3.18 1.95
CA PHE A 147 1.42 3.54 0.59
C PHE A 147 2.49 3.33 -0.50
N PRO A 148 3.79 3.63 -0.26
CA PRO A 148 4.85 3.46 -1.24
C PRO A 148 4.99 2.00 -1.69
N ARG A 149 4.30 1.64 -2.77
CA ARG A 149 4.31 0.26 -3.27
C ARG A 149 5.73 -0.16 -3.62
N GLY A 150 6.11 -1.29 -3.05
CA GLY A 150 7.42 -1.89 -3.26
C GLY A 150 8.51 -1.44 -2.30
N VAL A 151 8.32 -0.39 -1.47
CA VAL A 151 9.30 -0.02 -0.42
C VAL A 151 8.68 0.24 0.96
N ALA A 152 7.35 0.23 1.09
CA ALA A 152 6.65 0.31 2.36
C ALA A 152 7.12 -0.81 3.31
N PRO A 153 7.73 -0.49 4.47
CA PRO A 153 8.26 -1.51 5.37
C PRO A 153 7.16 -2.29 6.08
N VAL A 154 5.94 -1.76 6.10
CA VAL A 154 4.73 -2.40 6.64
C VAL A 154 3.79 -2.74 5.48
N GLY A 155 3.58 -4.02 5.23
CA GLY A 155 2.75 -4.53 4.12
C GLY A 155 1.26 -4.70 4.45
N TRP A 156 0.77 -4.03 5.49
CA TRP A 156 -0.62 -4.07 5.95
C TRP A 156 -1.04 -2.70 6.48
N VAL A 157 -2.36 -2.49 6.60
CA VAL A 157 -2.89 -1.31 7.30
C VAL A 157 -2.78 -1.54 8.82
N PRO A 158 -2.03 -0.73 9.58
CA PRO A 158 -1.92 -0.89 11.03
C PRO A 158 -3.27 -0.68 11.73
N CYS A 159 -3.48 -1.24 12.92
CA CYS A 159 -4.70 -1.00 13.70
C CYS A 159 -4.81 0.42 14.29
N SER A 160 -3.70 1.15 14.32
CA SER A 160 -3.60 2.52 14.84
C SER A 160 -2.38 3.20 14.19
N PRO A 161 -2.42 4.53 13.97
CA PRO A 161 -1.26 5.29 13.49
C PRO A 161 -0.01 5.15 14.37
N THR A 162 -0.19 4.81 15.65
CA THR A 162 0.88 4.63 16.65
C THR A 162 1.06 3.17 17.09
N CYS A 163 0.62 2.21 16.28
CA CYS A 163 0.75 0.78 16.59
C CYS A 163 2.21 0.38 16.83
N ALA A 164 2.56 0.10 18.10
CA ALA A 164 3.92 -0.22 18.51
C ALA A 164 4.48 -1.48 17.83
N GLU A 165 3.67 -2.53 17.63
CA GLU A 165 4.11 -3.77 16.97
C GLU A 165 4.41 -3.55 15.48
N SER A 166 3.59 -2.74 14.79
CA SER A 166 3.88 -2.35 13.40
C SER A 166 5.12 -1.47 13.30
N MET A 167 5.33 -0.56 14.27
CA MET A 167 6.52 0.29 14.31
C MET A 167 7.80 -0.53 14.54
N ASP A 168 7.79 -1.46 15.48
CA ASP A 168 8.90 -2.40 15.70
C ASP A 168 9.21 -3.19 14.42
N TYR A 169 8.16 -3.71 13.75
CA TYR A 169 8.32 -4.40 12.48
C TYR A 169 8.95 -3.51 11.41
N ALA A 170 8.49 -2.26 11.30
CA ALA A 170 9.03 -1.30 10.34
C ALA A 170 10.51 -1.04 10.60
N HIS A 171 10.91 -0.80 11.86
CA HIS A 171 12.30 -0.60 12.24
C HIS A 171 13.18 -1.81 11.90
N ARG A 172 12.72 -3.04 12.19
CA ARG A 172 13.47 -4.25 11.83
C ARG A 172 13.63 -4.40 10.32
N THR A 173 12.58 -4.10 9.55
CA THR A 173 12.63 -4.12 8.08
C THR A 173 13.63 -3.10 7.54
N VAL A 174 13.56 -1.86 8.00
CA VAL A 174 14.48 -0.78 7.58
C VAL A 174 15.93 -1.11 7.95
N ALA A 175 16.18 -1.61 9.17
CA ALA A 175 17.52 -2.00 9.60
C ALA A 175 18.12 -3.09 8.70
N SER A 176 17.31 -4.09 8.35
CA SER A 176 17.71 -5.14 7.41
C SER A 176 18.00 -4.57 6.01
N MET A 177 17.13 -3.69 5.49
CA MET A 177 17.34 -3.09 4.17
C MET A 177 18.60 -2.23 4.10
N LYS A 178 18.88 -1.43 5.14
CA LYS A 178 20.10 -0.64 5.27
C LYS A 178 21.34 -1.53 5.21
N GLN A 179 21.30 -2.67 5.90
CA GLN A 179 22.39 -3.65 5.87
C GLN A 179 22.60 -4.28 4.49
N ASP A 180 21.52 -4.71 3.81
CA ASP A 180 21.62 -5.46 2.56
C ASP A 180 21.89 -4.59 1.33
N TYR A 181 21.41 -3.34 1.33
CA TYR A 181 21.48 -2.43 0.18
C TYR A 181 22.34 -1.18 0.40
N SER A 182 23.04 -1.08 1.54
CA SER A 182 23.91 0.07 1.86
C SER A 182 23.21 1.42 1.74
N LEU A 183 21.91 1.47 2.08
CA LEU A 183 21.12 2.70 2.07
C LEU A 183 21.63 3.66 3.16
N GLN A 184 21.62 4.96 2.91
CA GLN A 184 21.93 5.94 3.95
C GLN A 184 20.82 5.95 5.00
N GLU A 185 21.13 6.52 6.17
CA GLU A 185 20.20 6.51 7.31
C GLU A 185 18.86 7.16 6.98
N ASN A 186 18.86 8.23 6.19
CA ASN A 186 17.67 9.02 5.90
C ASN A 186 17.00 8.65 4.57
N ASP A 187 17.68 7.97 3.64
CA ASP A 187 17.15 7.72 2.28
C ASP A 187 15.76 7.08 2.31
N LEU A 188 15.59 6.05 3.15
CA LEU A 188 14.32 5.34 3.26
C LEU A 188 13.27 6.14 4.05
N GLU A 189 13.68 6.91 5.06
CA GLU A 189 12.75 7.77 5.79
C GLU A 189 12.22 8.89 4.89
N ASP A 190 13.09 9.52 4.10
CA ASP A 190 12.72 10.55 3.12
C ASP A 190 11.78 9.99 2.05
N ALA A 191 12.06 8.78 1.54
CA ALA A 191 11.20 8.09 0.58
C ALA A 191 9.80 7.77 1.16
N LEU A 192 9.71 7.55 2.47
CA LEU A 192 8.48 7.22 3.19
C LEU A 192 7.78 8.45 3.79
N ALA A 193 8.46 9.59 3.92
CA ALA A 193 7.93 10.83 4.48
C ALA A 193 6.98 11.59 3.54
N GLY A 194 6.85 11.14 2.29
CA GLY A 194 6.00 11.81 1.30
C GLY A 194 4.53 11.90 1.73
N VAL A 195 3.94 13.08 1.53
CA VAL A 195 2.52 13.37 1.82
C VAL A 195 1.62 12.48 0.99
N VAL A 196 0.56 11.93 1.59
CA VAL A 196 -0.47 11.15 0.89
C VAL A 196 -1.82 11.86 1.00
N MET A 197 -2.47 12.09 -0.14
CA MET A 197 -3.80 12.68 -0.22
C MET A 197 -4.78 11.65 -0.73
N TRP A 198 -5.86 11.41 -0.01
CA TRP A 198 -6.83 10.36 -0.27
C TRP A 198 -8.10 10.92 -0.93
N PHE A 199 -8.46 10.45 -2.12
CA PHE A 199 -9.63 10.98 -2.84
C PHE A 199 -10.86 10.13 -2.61
N SER A 200 -10.73 8.83 -2.81
CA SER A 200 -11.76 7.83 -2.61
C SER A 200 -11.05 6.49 -2.72
N SER A 201 -11.43 5.43 -2.00
CA SER A 201 -10.72 4.16 -2.24
C SER A 201 -11.06 3.65 -3.65
N PRO A 202 -10.07 3.33 -4.50
CA PRO A 202 -8.62 3.18 -4.20
C PRO A 202 -7.68 4.35 -4.60
N LEU A 203 -8.22 5.48 -5.03
CA LEU A 203 -7.47 6.64 -5.48
C LEU A 203 -6.86 7.45 -4.33
N PHE A 204 -5.53 7.52 -4.33
CA PHE A 204 -4.74 8.46 -3.54
C PHE A 204 -3.65 9.09 -4.41
N LEU A 205 -3.19 10.27 -4.03
CA LEU A 205 -2.00 10.92 -4.57
C LEU A 205 -0.91 10.87 -3.53
N GLN A 206 0.28 10.43 -3.92
CA GLN A 206 1.45 10.55 -3.08
C GLN A 206 2.38 11.62 -3.66
N PHE A 207 2.68 12.63 -2.88
CA PHE A 207 3.63 13.67 -3.23
C PHE A 207 5.03 13.26 -2.80
N ARG A 208 5.95 13.26 -3.76
CA ARG A 208 7.37 13.00 -3.52
C ARG A 208 8.05 14.33 -3.26
N HIS A 209 8.95 14.38 -2.29
CA HIS A 209 9.80 15.55 -1.97
C HIS A 209 9.09 16.77 -1.35
N ILE A 210 7.81 16.69 -1.05
CA ILE A 210 7.14 17.71 -0.21
C ILE A 210 7.29 17.28 1.25
N ASN A 211 8.40 17.66 1.86
CA ASN A 211 8.63 17.41 3.29
C ASN A 211 8.06 18.54 4.17
N ASN A 212 7.59 19.63 3.56
CA ASN A 212 7.01 20.77 4.24
C ASN A 212 5.89 21.42 3.41
N LEU A 213 4.67 21.43 3.95
CA LEU A 213 3.49 22.03 3.32
C LEU A 213 3.56 23.57 3.22
N SER A 214 4.52 24.21 3.90
CA SER A 214 4.71 25.66 3.81
C SER A 214 5.45 26.12 2.56
N GLU A 215 5.95 25.19 1.73
CA GLU A 215 6.68 25.50 0.50
C GLU A 215 5.84 25.11 -0.73
N THR A 216 5.29 26.12 -1.41
CA THR A 216 4.78 26.14 -2.79
C THR A 216 3.41 25.51 -3.12
N GLY A 217 2.68 26.18 -4.01
CA GLY A 217 1.55 25.63 -4.75
C GLY A 217 2.02 24.81 -5.95
N PHE A 218 1.30 23.74 -6.30
CA PHE A 218 1.67 22.80 -7.35
C PHE A 218 0.70 22.92 -8.53
N SER A 219 1.21 22.85 -9.76
CA SER A 219 0.32 22.67 -10.90
C SER A 219 -0.21 21.23 -10.89
N TYR A 220 -1.48 21.01 -11.31
CA TYR A 220 -2.01 19.65 -11.44
C TYR A 220 -1.16 18.79 -12.36
N GLU A 221 -0.52 19.39 -13.36
CA GLU A 221 0.32 18.69 -14.32
C GLU A 221 1.59 18.11 -13.66
N GLU A 222 2.21 18.82 -12.73
CA GLU A 222 3.35 18.32 -11.93
C GLU A 222 2.94 17.23 -10.94
N VAL A 223 1.78 17.39 -10.29
CA VAL A 223 1.24 16.38 -9.38
C VAL A 223 0.84 15.11 -10.14
N LEU A 224 0.12 15.24 -11.26
CA LEU A 224 -0.34 14.10 -12.06
C LEU A 224 0.77 13.44 -12.88
N SER A 225 1.87 14.15 -13.18
CA SER A 225 3.06 13.55 -13.82
C SER A 225 3.95 12.82 -12.83
N SER A 226 3.95 13.20 -11.55
CA SER A 226 4.70 12.54 -10.47
C SER A 226 3.89 11.50 -9.68
N ALA A 227 2.56 11.55 -9.74
CA ALA A 227 1.67 10.64 -9.04
C ALA A 227 1.86 9.20 -9.52
N GLN A 228 2.20 8.30 -8.59
CA GLN A 228 2.07 6.87 -8.82
C GLN A 228 0.63 6.45 -8.57
N ILE A 229 -0.08 6.12 -9.64
CA ILE A 229 -1.38 5.47 -9.52
C ILE A 229 -1.11 4.00 -9.37
N ALA A 230 -1.25 3.52 -8.14
CA ALA A 230 -1.30 2.10 -7.89
C ALA A 230 -2.68 1.58 -8.31
N PRO A 231 -2.82 0.78 -9.39
CA PRO A 231 -4.03 -0.01 -9.55
C PRO A 231 -4.11 -0.91 -8.32
N THR A 232 -5.14 -0.72 -7.49
CA THR A 232 -5.19 -1.42 -6.21
C THR A 232 -5.29 -2.91 -6.38
N SER A 233 -5.83 -3.38 -7.51
CA SER A 233 -6.19 -4.79 -7.66
C SER A 233 -5.84 -5.47 -8.99
N GLY A 234 -5.25 -4.80 -9.98
CA GLY A 234 -5.02 -5.42 -11.30
C GLY A 234 -6.28 -6.07 -11.92
N HIS A 235 -7.47 -5.70 -11.42
CA HIS A 235 -8.72 -6.37 -11.76
C HIS A 235 -9.11 -5.89 -13.16
N PRO A 236 -9.66 -6.75 -14.05
CA PRO A 236 -10.20 -6.28 -15.33
C PRO A 236 -11.30 -5.20 -15.22
N LYS A 237 -11.88 -4.98 -14.02
CA LYS A 237 -12.82 -3.91 -13.69
C LYS A 237 -12.13 -2.63 -13.18
N ASP A 238 -10.82 -2.66 -12.96
CA ASP A 238 -9.96 -1.49 -12.69
C ASP A 238 -9.63 -0.68 -13.96
N GLN A 239 -10.32 -0.94 -15.08
CA GLN A 239 -10.49 0.08 -16.13
C GLN A 239 -10.94 1.42 -15.50
N SER A 240 -11.61 1.39 -14.34
CA SER A 240 -11.93 2.58 -13.55
C SER A 240 -10.73 3.41 -13.08
N GLY A 241 -9.52 2.86 -12.87
CA GLY A 241 -8.39 3.67 -12.39
C GLY A 241 -7.84 4.60 -13.48
N ALA A 242 -7.55 4.03 -14.65
CA ALA A 242 -7.10 4.79 -15.82
C ALA A 242 -8.22 5.66 -16.41
N GLU A 243 -9.47 5.21 -16.37
CA GLU A 243 -10.63 6.01 -16.79
C GLU A 243 -10.97 7.11 -15.77
N LYS A 244 -10.89 6.87 -14.45
CA LYS A 244 -11.03 7.93 -13.44
C LYS A 244 -9.89 8.92 -13.55
N LEU A 245 -8.67 8.48 -13.85
CA LEU A 245 -7.56 9.39 -14.09
C LEU A 245 -7.75 10.15 -15.41
N ALA A 246 -8.14 9.49 -16.50
CA ALA A 246 -8.43 10.14 -17.76
C ALA A 246 -9.57 11.14 -17.58
N ARG A 247 -10.58 10.79 -16.78
CA ARG A 247 -11.68 11.64 -16.38
C ARG A 247 -11.20 12.83 -15.55
N LEU A 248 -10.38 12.61 -14.52
CA LEU A 248 -9.74 13.70 -13.77
C LEU A 248 -8.90 14.58 -14.70
N ARG A 249 -8.10 14.01 -15.60
CA ARG A 249 -7.31 14.73 -16.62
C ARG A 249 -8.16 15.49 -17.65
N THR A 250 -9.40 15.07 -17.90
CA THR A 250 -10.36 15.78 -18.78
C THR A 250 -11.24 16.76 -18.02
N GLU A 251 -11.44 16.55 -16.72
CA GLU A 251 -12.15 17.44 -15.81
C GLU A 251 -11.25 18.61 -15.40
N PHE A 252 -9.92 18.40 -15.35
CA PHE A 252 -8.94 19.45 -15.13
C PHE A 252 -8.54 20.12 -16.46
N SER A 253 -8.74 21.43 -16.54
CA SER A 253 -8.37 22.25 -17.70
C SER A 253 -6.90 22.68 -17.64
N ALA A 254 -6.31 23.07 -18.78
CA ALA A 254 -5.03 23.75 -18.78
C ALA A 254 -5.15 25.05 -17.96
N GLY A 255 -4.45 25.14 -16.83
CA GLY A 255 -4.53 26.24 -15.87
C GLY A 255 -5.05 25.84 -14.49
N ASP A 256 -5.68 24.67 -14.35
CA ASP A 256 -6.10 24.15 -13.05
C ASP A 256 -4.87 23.83 -12.20
N ARG A 257 -4.90 24.20 -10.91
CA ARG A 257 -3.78 24.03 -9.99
C ARG A 257 -4.25 23.61 -8.60
N LEU A 258 -3.39 22.91 -7.87
CA LEU A 258 -3.63 22.52 -6.49
C LEU A 258 -2.59 23.23 -5.62
N GLU A 259 -3.04 24.20 -4.83
CA GLU A 259 -2.16 24.86 -3.88
C GLU A 259 -2.24 24.16 -2.52
N LEU A 260 -1.09 23.69 -2.06
CA LEU A 260 -0.90 23.36 -0.66
C LEU A 260 -0.43 24.65 0.03
N THR A 261 -1.20 25.13 1.00
CA THR A 261 -0.84 26.29 1.82
C THR A 261 -0.74 25.90 3.29
N PRO A 262 -0.07 26.70 4.14
CA PRO A 262 -0.11 26.50 5.59
C PRO A 262 -1.53 26.50 6.17
N GLU A 263 -2.46 27.14 5.45
CA GLU A 263 -3.89 27.28 5.75
C GLU A 263 -4.75 26.26 5.02
N GLY A 264 -4.23 25.37 4.16
CA GLY A 264 -5.13 24.51 3.43
C GLY A 264 -4.63 23.72 2.23
N VAL A 265 -5.59 23.06 1.57
CA VAL A 265 -5.47 22.62 0.17
C VAL A 265 -6.54 23.37 -0.61
N VAL A 266 -6.11 24.15 -1.58
CA VAL A 266 -7.02 24.85 -2.49
C VAL A 266 -6.92 24.23 -3.87
N VAL A 267 -8.05 23.81 -4.40
CA VAL A 267 -8.18 23.35 -5.78
C VAL A 267 -8.70 24.51 -6.61
N TYR A 268 -7.98 24.84 -7.66
CA TYR A 268 -8.33 25.87 -8.62
C TYR A 268 -8.75 25.25 -9.95
N ALA A 269 -9.83 25.77 -10.53
CA ALA A 269 -10.16 25.60 -11.94
C ALA A 269 -9.79 26.90 -12.68
N GLY A 270 -8.70 26.89 -13.45
CA GLY A 270 -8.00 28.09 -13.90
C GLY A 270 -7.52 28.96 -12.73
N GLU A 271 -7.97 30.21 -12.68
CA GLU A 271 -7.64 31.16 -11.61
C GLU A 271 -8.67 31.17 -10.46
N GLU A 272 -9.77 30.42 -10.60
CA GLU A 272 -10.86 30.40 -9.62
C GLU A 272 -10.68 29.26 -8.61
N ALA A 273 -10.67 29.57 -7.32
CA ALA A 273 -10.70 28.57 -6.27
C ALA A 273 -12.08 27.89 -6.25
N VAL A 274 -12.13 26.63 -6.67
CA VAL A 274 -13.37 25.84 -6.72
C VAL A 274 -13.58 24.99 -5.48
N PHE A 275 -12.50 24.73 -4.73
CA PHE A 275 -12.56 24.01 -3.47
C PHE A 275 -11.45 24.52 -2.54
N ASN A 276 -11.77 24.77 -1.27
CA ASN A 276 -10.78 25.12 -0.25
C ASN A 276 -10.99 24.22 0.96
N TRP A 277 -9.89 23.60 1.40
CA TRP A 277 -9.83 22.80 2.60
C TRP A 277 -8.96 23.52 3.64
N ASP A 278 -9.51 23.96 4.77
CA ASP A 278 -8.74 24.71 5.78
C ASP A 278 -7.77 23.82 6.61
N ALA A 279 -6.62 24.37 6.99
CA ALA A 279 -5.48 23.70 7.63
C ALA A 279 -5.72 23.10 9.02
N PRO A 280 -6.64 23.60 9.88
CA PRO A 280 -6.96 22.89 11.11
C PRO A 280 -7.40 21.43 10.85
N GLU A 281 -7.93 21.16 9.65
CA GLU A 281 -8.34 19.83 9.21
C GLU A 281 -7.18 19.04 8.56
N LEU A 282 -6.15 19.71 8.05
CA LEU A 282 -4.98 19.10 7.37
C LEU A 282 -3.75 18.92 8.27
N GLN A 283 -3.52 19.82 9.22
CA GLN A 283 -2.34 19.81 10.11
C GLN A 283 -2.24 18.55 10.97
N ASN A 284 -3.36 17.83 11.13
CA ASN A 284 -3.42 16.57 11.88
C ASN A 284 -3.45 15.33 10.99
N ARG A 285 -3.41 15.48 9.67
CA ARG A 285 -3.66 14.39 8.72
C ARG A 285 -2.61 14.34 7.60
N PHE A 286 -1.76 13.31 7.62
CA PHE A 286 -1.05 12.86 6.41
C PHE A 286 -1.98 12.15 5.40
N MET A 287 -3.30 12.25 5.59
CA MET A 287 -4.34 11.66 4.77
C MET A 287 -5.57 12.58 4.75
N VAL A 288 -5.73 13.32 3.66
CA VAL A 288 -6.95 14.11 3.40
C VAL A 288 -7.96 13.18 2.75
N PHE A 289 -9.21 13.03 3.22
CA PHE A 289 -10.21 12.13 2.62
C PHE A 289 -11.31 12.91 1.89
N LEU A 290 -11.30 12.97 0.55
CA LEU A 290 -12.40 13.60 -0.19
C LEU A 290 -13.66 12.70 -0.23
N PRO A 291 -14.87 13.28 -0.21
CA PRO A 291 -16.13 12.55 -0.39
C PRO A 291 -16.38 12.10 -1.85
#